data_AF-A0A9J6REX6-F1
#
_entry.id   AF-A0A9J6REX6-F1
#
_cell.length_a   1.000
_cell.length_b   1.000
_cell.length_c   1.000
_cell.angle_alpha   90.00
_cell.angle_beta   90.00
_cell.angle_gamma   90.00
#
_symmetry.space_group_name_H-M   'P 1'
#
loop_
_entity.id
_entity.type
_entity.pdbx_description
1 polymer ?
#
loop_
_entity_poly.entity_id
_entity_poly.type
_entity_poly.pdbx_seq_one_letter_code
_entity_poly.pdbx_strand_id
1 'polypeptide(L)' 'MTSEKAHYLLIEIEQLRQKLVNIVRISGFTSEESIIISQELDILLNEFEEIERNK' A
#
# COMPACT_ATOMS: atom_id res chain seq x y z
N MET A 1 -16.27 -11.66 9.27
CA MET A 1 -15.53 -10.70 10.12
C MET A 1 -14.13 -10.59 9.54
N THR A 2 -13.70 -9.40 9.12
CA THR A 2 -12.31 -9.17 8.71
C THR A 2 -11.40 -9.32 9.92
N SER A 3 -10.25 -9.98 9.79
CA SER A 3 -9.32 -10.10 10.91
C SER A 3 -8.84 -8.70 11.32
N GLU A 4 -8.55 -8.50 12.60
CA GLU A 4 -8.00 -7.22 13.10
C GLU A 4 -6.74 -6.82 12.33
N LYS A 5 -5.91 -7.81 11.97
CA LYS A 5 -4.74 -7.65 11.12
C LYS A 5 -5.08 -7.12 9.71
N ALA A 6 -6.11 -7.67 9.06
CA ALA A 6 -6.55 -7.21 7.74
C ALA A 6 -7.10 -5.78 7.78
N HIS A 7 -7.78 -5.40 8.88
CA HIS A 7 -8.25 -4.03 9.05
C HIS A 7 -7.10 -3.03 9.19
N TYR A 8 -6.07 -3.37 9.97
CA TYR A 8 -4.87 -2.55 10.11
C TYR A 8 -4.15 -2.36 8.77
N LEU A 9 -3.96 -3.44 8.00
CA LEU A 9 -3.32 -3.35 6.68
C LEU A 9 -4.08 -2.43 5.72
N LEU A 10 -5.43 -2.46 5.72
CA LEU A 10 -6.21 -1.54 4.88
C LEU A 10 -5.98 -0.08 5.23
N ILE A 11 -5.79 0.26 6.52
CA ILE A 11 -5.48 1.62 6.95
C ILE A 11 -4.11 2.04 6.43
N GLU A 12 -3.09 1.19 6.60
CA GLU A 12 -1.73 1.46 6.13
C GLU A 12 -1.67 1.59 4.60
N ILE A 13 -2.36 0.70 3.87
CA ILE A 13 -2.48 0.74 2.40
C ILE A 13 -3.07 2.09 1.97
N GLU A 14 -4.13 2.57 2.60
CA GLU A 14 -4.76 3.85 2.20
C GLU A 14 -3.86 5.05 2.51
N GLN A 15 -3.18 5.05 3.66
CA GLN A 15 -2.20 6.10 3.99
C GLN A 15 -1.07 6.14 2.97
N LEU A 16 -0.52 4.98 2.62
CA LEU A 16 0.60 4.86 1.70
C LEU A 16 0.18 5.19 0.25
N ARG A 17 -1.04 4.82 -0.15
CA ARG A 17 -1.65 5.21 -1.44
C ARG A 17 -1.77 6.74 -1.56
N GLN A 18 -2.21 7.42 -0.51
CA GLN A 18 -2.29 8.89 -0.51
C GLN A 18 -0.90 9.53 -0.62
N LYS A 19 0.08 8.98 0.10
CA LYS A 19 1.48 9.41 0.02
C LYS A 19 2.04 9.25 -1.41
N LEU A 20 1.80 8.11 -2.04
CA LEU A 20 2.21 7.85 -3.42
C LEU A 20 1.60 8.86 -4.40
N VAL A 21 0.29 9.14 -4.29
CA VAL A 21 -0.38 10.13 -5.15
C VAL A 21 0.27 11.51 -5.02
N ASN A 22 0.60 11.93 -3.80
CA ASN A 22 1.24 13.21 -3.55
C ASN A 22 2.65 13.28 -4.16
N ILE A 23 3.44 12.22 -4.01
CA ILE A 23 4.80 12.16 -4.54
C ILE A 23 4.81 12.07 -6.07
N VAL A 24 3.94 11.26 -6.66
CA VAL A 24 3.78 11.18 -8.11
C VAL A 24 3.38 12.54 -8.70
N ARG A 25 2.54 13.32 -8.01
CA ARG A 25 2.17 14.68 -8.45
C ARG A 25 3.37 15.64 -8.48
N ILE A 26 4.37 15.44 -7.64
CA ILE A 26 5.53 16.32 -7.50
C ILE A 26 6.68 15.84 -8.38
N SER A 27 6.98 14.53 -8.30
CA SER A 27 8.21 13.92 -8.80
C SER A 27 7.97 13.01 -10.02
N GLY A 28 6.71 12.75 -10.38
CA GLY A 28 6.33 11.80 -11.44
C GLY A 28 6.43 10.34 -10.99
N PHE A 29 5.96 9.42 -11.83
CA PHE A 29 5.91 7.98 -11.55
C PHE A 29 7.27 7.25 -11.62
N THR A 30 8.26 7.87 -12.28
CA THR A 30 9.59 7.27 -12.47
C THR A 30 10.63 7.83 -11.51
N SER A 31 10.22 8.65 -10.53
CA SER A 31 11.12 9.09 -9.48
C SER A 31 11.46 7.93 -8.56
N GLU A 32 12.68 7.92 -8.03
CA GLU A 32 13.11 6.91 -7.06
C GLU A 32 12.14 6.83 -5.88
N GLU A 33 11.67 7.97 -5.37
CA GLU A 33 10.73 8.06 -4.26
C GLU A 33 9.37 7.42 -4.61
N SER A 34 8.82 7.71 -5.79
CA SER A 34 7.57 7.07 -6.24
C SER A 34 7.73 5.57 -6.44
N ILE A 35 8.89 5.11 -6.90
CA ILE A 35 9.17 3.69 -7.11
C ILE A 35 9.22 2.98 -5.75
N ILE A 36 9.96 3.51 -4.79
CA ILE A 36 10.08 2.92 -3.44
C ILE A 36 8.70 2.78 -2.80
N ILE A 37 7.89 3.84 -2.81
CA ILE A 37 6.57 3.80 -2.18
C ILE A 37 5.61 2.87 -2.93
N SER A 38 5.71 2.78 -4.26
CA SER A 38 4.92 1.81 -5.02
C SER A 38 5.25 0.36 -4.64
N GLN A 39 6.53 0.06 -4.39
CA GLN A 39 6.96 -1.26 -3.94
C GLN A 39 6.50 -1.58 -2.52
N GLU A 40 6.57 -0.60 -1.61
CA GLU A 40 6.03 -0.74 -0.24
C GLU A 40 4.52 -0.98 -0.26
N LEU A 41 3.78 -0.27 -1.14
CA LEU A 41 2.34 -0.46 -1.31
C LEU A 41 2.01 -1.86 -1.83
N ASP A 42 2.76 -2.36 -2.81
CA ASP A 42 2.60 -3.71 -3.34
C ASP A 42 2.84 -4.79 -2.27
N ILE A 43 3.82 -4.60 -1.37
CA ILE A 43 4.08 -5.53 -0.26
C ILE A 43 2.85 -5.61 0.66
N LEU A 44 2.29 -4.46 1.06
CA LEU A 44 1.12 -4.41 1.95
C LEU A 44 -0.12 -5.01 1.29
N LEU A 45 -0.33 -4.75 0.00
CA LEU A 45 -1.42 -5.34 -0.78
C LEU A 45 -1.29 -6.87 -0.82
N ASN A 46 -0.10 -7.39 -1.09
CA ASN A 46 0.15 -8.82 -1.11
C ASN A 46 -0.11 -9.47 0.27
N GLU A 47 0.33 -8.85 1.37
CA GLU A 47 0.06 -9.35 2.72
C GLU A 47 -1.44 -9.35 3.05
N PHE A 48 -2.16 -8.30 2.67
CA PHE A 48 -3.61 -8.23 2.84
C PHE A 48 -4.31 -9.33 2.06
N GLU A 49 -3.94 -9.52 0.79
CA GLU A 49 -4.50 -10.57 -0.05
C GLU A 49 -4.21 -11.97 0.49
N GLU A 50 -3.01 -12.22 1.04
CA GLU A 50 -2.70 -13.50 1.70
C GLU A 50 -3.62 -13.77 2.90
N ILE A 51 -3.94 -12.74 3.69
CA ILE A 51 -4.86 -12.89 4.83
C ILE A 51 -6.29 -13.16 4.35
N GLU A 52 -6.74 -12.50 3.30
CA GLU A 52 -8.07 -12.74 2.73
C GLU A 52 -8.17 -14.10 2.01
N ARG A 53 -7.09 -14.57 1.37
CA ARG A 53 -7.03 -15.90 0.72
C ARG A 53 -7.03 -17.05 1.72
N ASN A 54 -6.47 -16.85 2.92
CA ASN A 54 -6.35 -17.86 3.97
C ASN A 54 -7.50 -17.83 5.01
N LYS A 55 -8.59 -17.12 4.71
CA LYS A 55 -9.84 -17.13 5.49
C LYS A 55 -10.77 -18.28 5.07
#